data_AF-A0A2V7K0B7-F1
#
_entry.id   AF-A0A2V7K0B7-F1
#
_cell.length_a   1.000
_cell.length_b   1.000
_cell.length_c   1.000
_cell.angle_alpha   90.00
_cell.angle_beta   90.00
_cell.angle_gamma   90.00
#
_symmetry.space_group_name_H-M   'P 1'
#
loop_
_entity.id
_entity.type
_entity.pdbx_description
1 polymer ?
#
loop_
_entity_poly.entity_id
_entity_poly.type
_entity_poly.pdbx_seq_one_letter_code
_entity_poly.pdbx_strand_id
1 'polypeptide(L)'
;MPTVAELEREFPGAPVRALLSHLAREGAAESIDGERYAAQGALAEFRSALETALAELGSATPAELRDRFGLTRKYLIPLLEWADRRGVTRRRGDARVLVRLTAGKGGS
;
A
#
# COMPACT_ATOMS: atom_id res chain seq x y z
N MET A 1 -8.80 6.69 3.90
CA MET A 1 -9.29 5.35 3.49
C MET A 1 -10.19 4.81 4.58
N PRO A 2 -11.52 4.79 4.36
CA PRO A 2 -12.45 4.20 5.30
C PRO A 2 -12.29 2.68 5.34
N THR A 3 -12.64 2.09 6.48
CA THR A 3 -12.85 0.66 6.60
C THR A 3 -14.18 0.27 5.96
N VAL A 4 -14.32 -0.99 5.57
CA VAL A 4 -15.59 -1.56 5.09
C VAL A 4 -16.69 -1.35 6.13
N ALA A 5 -16.38 -1.50 7.43
CA ALA A 5 -17.34 -1.25 8.51
C ALA A 5 -17.74 0.23 8.65
N GLU A 6 -16.84 1.17 8.36
CA GLU A 6 -17.18 2.60 8.28
C GLU A 6 -18.09 2.87 7.07
N LEU A 7 -17.79 2.28 5.91
CA LEU A 7 -18.64 2.39 4.71
C LEU A 7 -20.03 1.77 4.92
N GLU A 8 -20.13 0.61 5.57
CA GLU A 8 -21.41 -0.03 5.91
C GLU A 8 -22.26 0.83 6.85
N ARG A 9 -21.62 1.59 7.76
CA ARG A 9 -22.29 2.55 8.64
C ARG A 9 -22.72 3.82 7.91
N GLU A 10 -21.91 4.30 6.97
CA GLU A 10 -22.18 5.50 6.17
C GLU A 10 -23.28 5.26 5.11
N PHE A 11 -23.36 4.04 4.57
CA PHE A 11 -24.35 3.64 3.57
C PHE A 11 -25.22 2.46 4.06
N PRO A 12 -26.10 2.67 5.07
CA PRO A 12 -26.97 1.60 5.56
C PRO A 12 -27.86 1.01 4.46
N GLY A 13 -27.95 -0.32 4.42
CA GLY A 13 -28.77 -1.04 3.43
C GLY A 13 -28.11 -1.20 2.05
N ALA A 14 -27.00 -0.52 1.77
CA ALA A 14 -26.24 -0.75 0.55
C ALA A 14 -25.44 -2.07 0.65
N PRO A 15 -25.33 -2.85 -0.45
CA PRO A 15 -24.55 -4.09 -0.46
C PRO A 15 -23.04 -3.81 -0.59
N VAL A 16 -22.47 -3.04 0.33
CA VAL A 16 -21.09 -2.49 0.28
C VAL A 16 -20.06 -3.56 -0.05
N ARG A 17 -20.09 -4.72 0.62
CA ARG A 17 -19.13 -5.81 0.37
C ARG A 17 -19.25 -6.40 -1.01
N ALA A 18 -20.47 -6.57 -1.51
CA ALA A 18 -20.70 -7.12 -2.85
C ALA A 18 -20.20 -6.12 -3.92
N LEU A 19 -20.44 -4.82 -3.73
CA LEU A 19 -19.95 -3.77 -4.62
C LEU A 19 -18.42 -3.72 -4.63
N LEU A 20 -17.76 -3.73 -3.47
CA LEU A 20 -16.29 -3.75 -3.38
C LEU A 20 -15.70 -5.02 -4.02
N SER A 21 -16.35 -6.17 -3.83
CA SER A 21 -15.93 -7.44 -4.47
C SER A 21 -16.08 -7.40 -5.99
N HIS A 22 -17.15 -6.77 -6.49
CA HIS A 22 -17.37 -6.57 -7.90
C HIS A 22 -16.30 -5.64 -8.50
N LEU A 23 -16.05 -4.48 -7.88
CA LEU A 23 -14.99 -3.55 -8.31
C LEU A 23 -13.59 -4.19 -8.25
N ALA A 24 -13.34 -5.06 -7.28
CA ALA A 24 -12.08 -5.79 -7.18
C ALA A 24 -11.90 -6.80 -8.32
N ARG A 25 -12.98 -7.50 -8.71
CA ARG A 25 -12.96 -8.38 -9.88
C ARG A 25 -12.75 -7.63 -11.19
N GLU A 26 -13.25 -6.40 -11.29
CA GLU A 26 -13.05 -5.53 -12.45
C GLU A 26 -11.68 -4.83 -12.45
N GLY A 27 -10.89 -4.98 -11.38
CA GLY A 27 -9.59 -4.34 -11.24
C GLY A 27 -9.64 -2.84 -10.92
N ALA A 28 -10.82 -2.30 -10.63
CA ALA A 28 -11.00 -0.90 -10.26
C ALA A 28 -10.58 -0.62 -8.80
N ALA A 29 -10.71 -1.63 -7.94
CA ALA A 29 -10.32 -1.58 -6.55
C ALA A 29 -9.50 -2.80 -6.15
N GLU A 30 -8.81 -2.71 -5.01
CA GLU A 30 -8.07 -3.83 -4.47
C GLU A 30 -8.15 -3.82 -2.94
N SER A 31 -8.28 -5.01 -2.34
CA SER A 31 -8.19 -5.17 -0.89
C SER A 31 -6.76 -4.83 -0.44
N ILE A 32 -6.68 -3.81 0.42
CA ILE A 32 -5.45 -3.48 1.13
C ILE A 32 -5.25 -4.53 2.20
N ASP A 33 -6.25 -4.76 3.03
CA ASP A 33 -6.30 -5.74 4.10
C ASP A 33 -7.76 -6.27 4.24
N GLY A 34 -8.05 -7.03 5.29
CA GLY A 34 -9.40 -7.57 5.53
C GLY A 34 -10.48 -6.53 5.82
N GLU A 35 -10.11 -5.28 6.05
CA GLU A 35 -11.02 -4.19 6.42
C GLU A 35 -11.03 -3.04 5.42
N ARG A 36 -10.11 -2.97 4.46
CA ARG A 36 -9.91 -1.78 3.62
C ARG A 36 -9.73 -2.14 2.16
N TYR A 37 -10.24 -1.26 1.30
CA TYR A 37 -10.02 -1.28 -0.14
C TYR A 37 -9.46 0.08 -0.58
N ALA A 38 -8.67 0.07 -1.64
CA ALA A 38 -8.26 1.28 -2.33
C ALA A 38 -8.49 1.13 -3.84
N ALA A 39 -8.65 2.27 -4.52
CA ALA A 39 -8.65 2.30 -5.97
C ALA A 39 -7.30 1.81 -6.51
N GLN A 40 -7.33 1.09 -7.63
CA GLN A 40 -6.12 0.55 -8.25
C GLN A 40 -5.11 1.65 -8.62
N GLY A 41 -5.58 2.79 -9.14
CA GLY A 41 -4.72 3.92 -9.48
C GLY A 41 -3.99 4.50 -8.27
N ALA A 42 -4.68 4.65 -7.13
CA ALA A 42 -4.08 5.15 -5.90
C ALA A 42 -3.00 4.19 -5.36
N LEU A 43 -3.18 2.87 -5.53
CA LEU A 43 -2.16 1.89 -5.17
C LEU A 43 -0.96 1.91 -6.11
N ALA A 44 -1.19 2.15 -7.41
CA ALA A 44 -0.11 2.31 -8.38
C ALA A 44 0.74 3.55 -8.05
N GLU A 45 0.10 4.68 -7.73
CA GLU A 45 0.77 5.90 -7.29
C GLU A 45 1.57 5.69 -6.00
N PHE A 46 0.95 5.06 -4.99
CA PHE A 46 1.63 4.75 -3.74
C PHE A 46 2.84 3.83 -3.96
N ARG A 47 2.68 2.79 -4.79
CA ARG A 47 3.78 1.87 -5.13
C ARG A 47 4.93 2.61 -5.77
N SER A 48 4.67 3.44 -6.78
CA SER A 48 5.72 4.21 -7.47
C SER A 48 6.45 5.15 -6.51
N ALA A 49 5.73 5.86 -5.65
CA ALA A 49 6.33 6.73 -4.64
C ALA A 49 7.18 5.95 -3.62
N LEU A 50 6.73 4.76 -3.21
CA LEU A 50 7.46 3.87 -2.31
C LEU A 50 8.73 3.30 -2.95
N GLU A 51 8.65 2.86 -4.20
CA GLU A 51 9.79 2.37 -4.97
C GLU A 51 10.86 3.46 -5.12
N THR A 52 10.46 4.68 -5.51
CA THR A 52 11.37 5.84 -5.60
C THR A 52 12.03 6.15 -4.26
N ALA A 53 11.24 6.29 -3.19
CA ALA A 53 11.78 6.64 -1.88
C ALA A 53 12.78 5.58 -1.35
N LEU A 54 12.51 4.29 -1.56
CA LEU A 54 13.40 3.22 -1.13
C LEU A 54 14.61 3.02 -2.05
N ALA A 55 14.50 3.39 -3.33
CA ALA A 55 15.66 3.44 -4.23
C ALA A 55 16.63 4.57 -3.82
N GLU A 56 16.11 5.73 -3.41
CA GLU A 56 16.91 6.85 -2.93
C GLU A 56 17.56 6.58 -1.55
N LEU A 57 16.79 6.03 -0.61
CA LEU A 57 17.24 5.82 0.78
C LEU A 57 17.96 4.47 0.99
N GLY A 58 17.79 3.51 0.07
CA GLY A 58 18.24 2.12 0.20
C GLY A 58 17.43 1.28 1.19
N SER A 59 17.06 1.86 2.34
CA SER A 59 16.12 1.28 3.31
C SER A 59 15.45 2.40 4.11
N ALA A 60 14.21 2.20 4.55
CA ALA A 60 13.52 3.18 5.40
C ALA A 60 12.60 2.52 6.44
N THR A 61 12.58 3.08 7.64
CA THR A 61 11.64 2.75 8.71
C THR A 61 10.24 3.28 8.40
N PRO A 62 9.19 2.75 9.04
CA PRO A 62 7.85 3.32 8.94
C PRO A 62 7.78 4.80 9.36
N ALA A 63 8.65 5.25 10.27
CA ALA A 63 8.67 6.64 10.71
C ALA A 63 9.21 7.57 9.62
N GLU A 64 10.28 7.19 8.93
CA GLU A 64 10.84 7.95 7.81
C GLU A 64 9.86 7.99 6.63
N LEU A 65 9.21 6.86 6.30
CA LEU A 65 8.20 6.81 5.24
C LEU A 65 6.96 7.64 5.60
N ARG A 66 6.60 7.71 6.89
CA ARG A 66 5.53 8.58 7.40
C ARG A 66 5.86 10.05 7.18
N ASP A 67 7.08 10.46 7.53
CA ASP A 67 7.54 11.84 7.30
C ASP A 67 7.62 12.15 5.80
N ARG A 68 8.10 11.22 4.98
CA ARG A 68 8.20 11.36 3.52
C ARG A 68 6.83 11.54 2.85
N PHE A 69 5.84 10.73 3.22
CA PHE A 69 4.53 10.72 2.57
C PHE A 69 3.49 11.64 3.23
N GLY A 70 3.80 12.22 4.40
CA GLY A 70 2.84 13.02 5.15
C GLY A 70 1.59 12.25 5.60
N LEU A 71 1.64 10.91 5.58
CA LEU A 71 0.53 10.05 5.98
C LEU A 71 0.61 9.75 7.47
N THR A 72 -0.53 9.59 8.14
CA THR A 72 -0.53 9.05 9.51
C THR A 72 -0.25 7.54 9.49
N ARG A 73 0.20 6.99 10.63
CA ARG A 73 0.42 5.54 10.77
C ARG A 73 -0.84 4.72 10.49
N LYS A 74 -2.03 5.25 10.80
CA LYS A 74 -3.33 4.61 10.52
C LYS A 74 -3.48 4.25 9.04
N TYR A 75 -2.96 5.07 8.14
CA TYR A 75 -3.02 4.82 6.69
C TYR A 75 -1.76 4.16 6.16
N LEU A 76 -0.59 4.59 6.65
CA LEU A 76 0.68 4.11 6.13
C LEU A 76 0.93 2.64 6.45
N ILE A 77 0.65 2.17 7.67
CA ILE A 77 1.00 0.80 8.06
C ILE A 77 0.25 -0.23 7.20
N PRO A 78 -1.07 -0.15 6.98
CA PRO A 78 -1.77 -1.07 6.07
C PRO A 78 -1.23 -1.05 4.64
N LEU A 79 -0.88 0.12 4.12
CA LEU A 79 -0.30 0.27 2.78
C LEU A 79 1.09 -0.37 2.67
N LEU A 80 1.93 -0.22 3.70
CA LEU A 80 3.24 -0.87 3.74
C LEU A 80 3.13 -2.39 3.89
N GLU A 81 2.15 -2.88 4.65
CA GLU A 81 1.87 -4.32 4.75
C GLU A 81 1.31 -4.89 3.44
N TRP A 82 0.50 -4.10 2.73
CA TRP A 82 0.07 -4.42 1.38
C TRP A 82 1.25 -4.53 0.43
N ALA A 83 2.19 -3.58 0.47
CA ALA A 83 3.41 -3.62 -0.33
C ALA A 83 4.28 -4.84 0.01
N ASP A 84 4.36 -5.20 1.30
CA ASP A 84 5.06 -6.41 1.75
C ASP A 84 4.40 -7.68 1.17
N ARG A 85 3.07 -7.81 1.26
CA ARG A 85 2.31 -8.95 0.69
C ARG A 85 2.43 -9.05 -0.83
N ARG A 86 2.55 -7.91 -1.52
CA ARG A 86 2.73 -7.84 -2.98
C ARG A 86 4.17 -8.02 -3.42
N GLY A 87 5.10 -8.23 -2.48
CA GLY A 87 6.51 -8.42 -2.79
C GLY A 87 7.16 -7.17 -3.40
N VAL A 88 6.61 -5.99 -3.14
CA VAL A 88 7.26 -4.71 -3.48
C VAL A 88 8.38 -4.45 -2.47
N THR A 89 8.05 -4.63 -1.19
CA THR A 89 8.98 -4.45 -0.08
C THR A 89 9.12 -5.70 0.76
N ARG A 90 10.22 -5.78 1.52
CA ARG A 90 10.38 -6.74 2.61
C ARG A 90 10.96 -6.04 3.81
N ARG A 91 10.64 -6.56 4.99
CA ARG A 91 11.22 -6.07 6.25
C ARG A 91 12.67 -6.55 6.38
N ARG A 92 13.54 -5.64 6.85
CA ARG A 92 14.93 -5.90 7.25
C ARG A 92 15.16 -5.19 8.59
N GLY A 93 14.97 -5.92 9.69
CA GLY A 93 14.86 -5.31 11.01
C GLY A 93 13.56 -4.52 11.14
N ASP A 94 13.67 -3.27 11.59
CA ASP A 94 12.57 -2.31 11.70
C ASP A 94 12.31 -1.54 10.39
N ALA A 95 13.24 -1.60 9.43
CA ALA A 95 13.15 -0.95 8.14
C ALA A 95 12.54 -1.85 7.05
N ARG A 96 12.18 -1.23 5.93
CA ARG A 96 11.82 -1.88 4.68
C ARG A 96 12.87 -1.63 3.61
N VAL A 97 13.05 -2.62 2.75
CA VAL A 97 13.87 -2.56 1.53
C VAL A 97 13.07 -3.09 0.36
N LEU A 98 13.44 -2.72 -0.86
CA LEU A 98 12.84 -3.31 -2.06
C LEU A 98 13.18 -4.80 -2.18
N VAL A 99 12.19 -5.62 -2.53
CA VAL A 99 12.42 -7.04 -2.85
C VAL A 99 13.02 -7.08 -4.26
N ARG A 100 14.36 -7.13 -4.30
CA ARG A 100 15.18 -7.08 -5.53
C ARG A 100 14.88 -5.86 -6.41
N LEU A 101 15.78 -4.87 -6.35
CA LEU A 101 16.37 -4.38 -7.59
C LEU A 101 17.59 -5.27 -7.85
N THR A 102 17.45 -6.47 -8.43
CA THR A 102 18.66 -7.20 -8.87
C THR A 102 19.29 -6.42 -10.01
N ALA A 103 20.24 -5.57 -9.63
CA ALA A 103 21.33 -4.98 -10.40
C ALA A 103 21.06 -4.71 -11.89
N GLY A 104 20.78 -3.45 -12.19
CA GLY A 104 21.24 -2.82 -13.43
C GLY A 104 22.18 -1.68 -13.06
N LYS A 105 23.48 -1.88 -13.32
CA LYS A 105 24.61 -0.91 -13.24
C LYS A 105 25.33 -0.73 -11.90
N GLY A 106 26.33 -1.59 -11.71
CA GLY A 106 27.66 -1.19 -11.22
C GLY A 106 28.73 -1.78 -12.14
N GLY A 107 29.62 -0.95 -12.69
CA GLY A 107 30.86 -1.28 -13.41
C GLY A 107 30.64 -1.86 -14.82
N SER A 108 31.17 -1.33 -15.92
CA SER A 108 32.32 -0.45 -16.19
C SER A 108 32.02 0.53 -17.31
#